data_AF-H2CYD6-F1
#
_entry.id   AF-H2CYD6-F1
#
_cell.length_a   1.000
_cell.length_b   1.000
_cell.length_c   1.000
_cell.angle_alpha   90.00
_cell.angle_beta   90.00
_cell.angle_gamma   90.00
#
_symmetry.space_group_name_H-M   'P 1'
#
loop_
_entity.id
_entity.type
_entity.pdbx_description
1 polymer ?
#
loop_
_entity_poly.entity_id
_entity_poly.type
_entity_poly.pdbx_seq_one_letter_code
_entity_poly.pdbx_strand_id
1 'polypeptide(L)' 'MERLISLMLLSTVLALAHGYCYRVQLRRISQFGPRNMCMDEVNNKMYKMGSKWQNSRCETCLCTNIGMMCCETWGECH' A
#
# COMPACT_ATOMS: atom_id res chain seq x y z
N MET A 1 11.78 34.86 -13.10
CA MET A 1 10.60 33.96 -13.13
C MET A 1 10.99 32.52 -13.44
N GLU A 2 11.91 32.27 -14.38
CA GLU A 2 12.33 30.91 -14.79
C GLU A 2 12.77 30.01 -13.63
N ARG A 3 13.61 30.50 -12.70
CA ARG A 3 14.09 29.67 -11.56
C ARG A 3 12.98 29.23 -10.60
N LEU A 4 11.95 30.05 -10.43
CA LEU A 4 10.79 29.70 -9.60
C LEU A 4 9.90 28.67 -10.29
N ILE A 5 9.74 28.77 -11.60
CA ILE A 5 8.99 27.80 -12.41
C ILE A 5 9.70 26.45 -12.38
N SER A 6 11.02 26.42 -12.54
CA SER A 6 11.81 25.17 -12.45
C SER A 6 11.68 24.51 -11.07
N LEU A 7 11.73 25.29 -9.99
CA LEU A 7 11.57 24.76 -8.63
C LEU A 7 10.17 24.17 -8.42
N MET A 8 9.13 24.86 -8.90
CA MET A 8 7.74 24.39 -8.81
C MET A 8 7.52 23.09 -9.60
N LEU A 9 8.12 22.98 -10.79
CA LEU A 9 8.06 21.76 -11.60
C LEU A 9 8.83 20.60 -10.95
N LEU A 10 9.96 20.88 -10.31
CA LEU A 10 10.72 19.82 -9.63
C LEU A 10 9.97 19.27 -8.42
N SER A 11 9.33 20.14 -7.63
CA SER A 11 8.59 19.72 -6.44
C SER A 11 7.28 19.01 -6.78
N THR A 12 6.61 19.34 -7.89
CA THR A 12 5.45 18.56 -8.37
C THR A 12 5.86 17.17 -8.84
N VAL A 13 6.94 17.04 -9.61
CA VAL A 13 7.47 15.74 -10.03
C VAL A 13 7.90 14.92 -8.83
N LEU A 14 8.54 15.54 -7.84
CA LEU A 14 8.92 14.86 -6.60
C LEU A 14 7.68 14.38 -5.82
N ALA A 15 6.65 15.23 -5.67
CA ALA A 15 5.38 14.87 -5.05
C ALA A 15 4.70 13.65 -5.71
N LEU A 16 4.73 13.60 -7.05
CA LEU A 16 4.22 12.47 -7.85
C LEU A 16 5.11 11.22 -7.77
N ALA A 17 6.39 11.38 -7.43
CA ALA A 17 7.33 10.26 -7.30
C ALA A 17 7.22 9.52 -5.95
N HIS A 18 6.51 10.07 -4.96
CA HIS A 18 6.24 9.35 -3.73
C HIS A 18 5.14 8.31 -3.98
N GLY A 19 5.49 7.03 -4.01
CA GLY A 19 4.53 5.93 -4.15
C GLY A 19 3.41 6.01 -3.12
N TYR A 20 2.17 5.79 -3.56
CA TYR A 20 1.00 5.86 -2.69
C TYR A 20 0.99 4.66 -1.73
N CYS A 21 0.89 4.94 -0.43
CA CYS A 21 0.79 3.94 0.64
C CYS A 21 -0.42 4.20 1.54
N TYR A 22 -1.11 3.14 1.95
CA TYR A 22 -2.22 3.22 2.88
C TYR A 22 -2.17 2.10 3.93
N ARG A 23 -2.86 2.33 5.06
CA ARG A 23 -3.01 1.35 6.15
C ARG A 23 -4.47 1.06 6.40
N VAL A 24 -4.81 -0.23 6.48
CA VAL A 24 -6.13 -0.73 6.87
C VAL A 24 -6.02 -1.25 8.31
N GLN A 25 -6.73 -0.61 9.25
CA GLN A 25 -6.67 -0.98 10.67
C GLN A 25 -7.33 -2.33 10.93
N LEU A 26 -6.73 -3.09 11.87
CA LEU A 26 -7.19 -4.42 12.23
C LEU A 26 -8.64 -4.46 12.77
N ARG A 27 -9.18 -3.35 13.31
CA ARG A 27 -10.58 -3.30 13.78
C ARG A 27 -11.61 -3.57 12.67
N ARG A 28 -11.29 -3.25 11.40
CA ARG A 28 -12.12 -3.69 10.26
C ARG A 28 -11.81 -5.13 9.88
N ILE A 29 -10.55 -5.52 9.92
CA ILE A 29 -10.09 -6.85 9.51
C ILE A 29 -10.61 -7.95 10.45
N SER A 30 -10.68 -7.69 11.76
CA SER A 30 -11.19 -8.65 12.75
C SER A 30 -12.70 -8.87 12.68
N GLN A 31 -13.44 -8.03 11.94
CA GLN A 31 -14.85 -8.29 11.63
C GLN A 31 -14.99 -9.35 10.52
N PHE A 32 -13.95 -9.58 9.71
CA PHE A 32 -14.00 -10.42 8.52
C PHE A 32 -13.04 -11.63 8.54
N GLY A 33 -12.23 -11.85 9.58
CA GLY A 33 -11.30 -12.99 9.62
C GLY A 33 -10.80 -13.41 11.01
N PRO A 34 -10.11 -14.57 11.10
CA PRO A 34 -9.53 -15.06 12.35
C PRO A 34 -8.57 -14.05 12.98
N ARG A 35 -8.50 -14.02 14.32
CA ARG A 35 -7.44 -13.28 15.03
C ARG A 35 -6.09 -13.67 14.40
N ASN A 36 -5.35 -12.70 13.86
CA ASN A 36 -4.03 -12.84 13.18
C ASN A 36 -4.04 -13.08 11.67
N MET A 37 -5.12 -12.76 10.96
CA MET A 37 -5.14 -12.72 9.49
C MET A 37 -5.50 -11.33 8.97
N CYS A 38 -4.98 -10.99 7.79
CA CYS A 38 -5.40 -9.84 6.99
C CYS A 38 -6.18 -10.31 5.78
N MET A 39 -7.30 -9.65 5.51
CA MET A 39 -8.06 -9.86 4.29
C MET A 39 -7.60 -8.84 3.24
N ASP A 40 -7.11 -9.34 2.12
CA ASP A 40 -6.88 -8.56 0.91
C ASP A 40 -8.19 -8.52 0.11
N GLU A 41 -8.89 -7.39 0.16
CA GLU A 41 -10.15 -7.19 -0.57
C GLU A 41 -9.96 -7.13 -2.09
N VAL A 42 -8.74 -6.82 -2.57
CA VAL A 42 -8.45 -6.71 -4.01
C VAL A 42 -8.45 -8.09 -4.66
N ASN A 43 -7.77 -9.05 -4.04
CA ASN A 43 -7.69 -10.42 -4.54
C ASN A 43 -8.66 -11.38 -3.83
N ASN A 44 -9.44 -10.87 -2.86
CA ASN A 44 -10.33 -11.62 -2.00
C ASN A 44 -9.63 -12.81 -1.29
N LYS A 45 -8.40 -12.58 -0.80
CA LYS A 45 -7.54 -13.61 -0.17
C LYS A 45 -7.16 -13.24 1.25
N MET A 46 -7.11 -14.24 2.12
CA MET A 46 -6.59 -14.08 3.48
C MET A 46 -5.10 -14.41 3.56
N TYR A 47 -4.37 -13.54 4.23
CA TYR A 47 -2.95 -13.70 4.51
C TYR A 47 -2.71 -13.75 6.00
N LYS A 48 -1.74 -14.58 6.42
CA LYS A 48 -1.36 -14.67 7.83
C LYS A 48 -0.59 -13.42 8.24
N MET A 49 -0.65 -13.09 9.52
CA MET A 49 0.23 -12.06 10.08
C MET A 49 1.70 -12.38 9.77
N GLY A 50 2.45 -11.35 9.35
CA GLY A 50 3.82 -11.46 8.88
C GLY A 50 3.96 -11.74 7.38
N SER A 51 2.88 -12.13 6.68
CA SER A 51 2.92 -12.32 5.23
C SER A 51 3.11 -11.00 4.49
N LYS A 52 3.93 -11.06 3.43
CA LYS A 52 4.09 -10.01 2.42
C LYS A 52 3.69 -10.57 1.06
N TRP A 53 2.89 -9.83 0.29
CA TRP A 53 2.42 -10.26 -1.03
C TRP A 53 2.24 -9.06 -1.96
N GLN A 54 2.07 -9.34 -3.25
CA GLN A 54 1.64 -8.38 -4.25
C GLN A 54 0.20 -8.73 -4.68
N ASN A 55 -0.68 -7.73 -4.73
CA ASN A 55 -2.06 -7.94 -5.21
C ASN A 55 -2.18 -7.61 -6.71
N SER A 56 -3.35 -7.88 -7.28
CA SER A 56 -3.62 -7.64 -8.72
C SER A 56 -3.68 -6.16 -9.12
N ARG A 57 -3.65 -5.24 -8.15
CA ARG A 57 -3.50 -3.80 -8.36
C ARG A 57 -2.03 -3.35 -8.30
N CYS A 58 -1.09 -4.29 -8.32
CA CYS A 58 0.34 -4.02 -8.23
C CYS A 58 0.73 -3.34 -6.91
N GLU A 59 -0.02 -3.57 -5.84
CA GLU A 59 0.30 -3.06 -4.51
C GLU A 59 1.04 -4.14 -3.73
N THR A 60 2.18 -3.79 -3.13
CA THR A 60 2.89 -4.62 -2.17
C THR A 60 2.27 -4.41 -0.80
N CYS A 61 1.70 -5.47 -0.25
CA CYS A 61 1.02 -5.48 1.04
C CYS A 61 1.80 -6.26 2.10
N LEU A 62 1.71 -5.81 3.35
CA LEU A 62 2.26 -6.45 4.55
C LEU A 62 1.17 -6.55 5.63
N CYS A 63 0.95 -7.76 6.14
CA CYS A 63 0.07 -7.98 7.28
C CYS A 63 0.84 -7.90 8.61
N THR A 64 0.42 -7.02 9.50
CA THR A 64 1.05 -6.77 10.81
C THR A 64 0.05 -6.95 11.96
N ASN A 65 0.50 -6.87 13.21
CA ASN A 65 -0.39 -6.93 14.38
C ASN A 65 -1.36 -5.74 14.48
N ILE A 66 -1.03 -4.60 13.88
CA ILE A 66 -1.84 -3.37 13.93
C ILE A 66 -2.78 -3.22 12.72
N GLY A 67 -2.58 -4.00 11.67
CA GLY A 67 -3.31 -3.83 10.41
C GLY A 67 -2.57 -4.38 9.20
N MET A 68 -3.14 -4.10 8.04
CA MET A 68 -2.52 -4.32 6.74
C MET A 68 -1.97 -2.99 6.21
N MET A 69 -0.75 -2.98 5.68
CA MET A 69 -0.16 -1.84 4.98
C MET A 69 0.06 -2.22 3.53
N CYS A 70 -0.40 -1.41 2.59
CA CYS A 70 -0.19 -1.62 1.15
C CYS A 70 0.40 -0.37 0.52
N CYS A 71 1.32 -0.56 -0.42
CA CYS A 71 1.96 0.51 -1.18
C CYS A 71 1.99 0.13 -2.65
N GLU A 72 1.86 1.10 -3.55
CA GLU A 72 2.14 0.88 -4.98
C GLU A 72 3.56 0.33 -5.16
N THR A 73 3.67 -0.71 -5.98
CA THR A 73 4.96 -1.33 -6.29
C THR A 73 5.56 -0.64 -7.51
N TRP A 74 6.79 -0.18 -7.39
CA TRP A 74 7.58 0.36 -8.49
C TRP A 74 8.46 -0.78 -9.03
N GLY A 75 7.90 -1.62 -9.92
CA GLY A 75 8.57 -2.83 -10.42
C GLY A 75 7.64 -3.74 -11.22
N GLU A 76 8.09 -4.97 -11.50
CA GLU A 76 7.24 -5.95 -12.20
C GLU A 76 6.03 -6.34 -11.34
N CYS A 77 4.86 -6.27 -11.98
CA CYS A 77 3.58 -6.69 -11.43
C CYS A 77 3.21 -7.99 -12.13
N HIS A 78 2.99 -9.05 -11.35
CA HIS A 78 2.76 -10.41 -11.85
C HIS A 78 1.33 -10.90 -11.63
#